data_AF-A0A7S0J0F8-F1
#
_entry.id   AF-A0A7S0J0F8-F1
#
_cell.length_a   1.000
_cell.length_b   1.000
_cell.length_c   1.000
_cell.angle_alpha   90.00
_cell.angle_beta   90.00
_cell.angle_gamma   90.00
#
_symmetry.space_group_name_H-M   'P 1'
#
loop_
_entity.id
_entity.type
_entity.pdbx_description
1 polymer ?
#
loop_
_entity_poly.entity_id
_entity_poly.type
_entity_poly.pdbx_seq_one_letter_code
_entity_poly.pdbx_strand_id
1 'polypeptide(L)'
;ARLTAMAGSAPRADDDYDYLFKVVIIGDSGVGKSNLLSRFTRNEFHLDSKSTIGVEFATRSIQHDGKVIKAQIWDTAGQERYRAITSAYYRGAVGALLVYDISKRLTFENVERWLKELRTHADPSIVVMLVGNKCDLKHLQAVLTDDSKSFAEQNNLAFIETSALDATNVDLAFETILIEIYRIVTRKTLEASADGPRPPGSGEKIVLGTQSGKPAKK
;
A
#
# COMPACT_ATOMS: atom_id res chain seq x y z
N ALA A 1 0.25 -54.77 8.72
CA ALA A 1 -0.28 -53.41 8.95
C ALA A 1 0.56 -52.42 8.14
N ARG A 2 -0.02 -51.77 7.12
CA ARG A 2 0.62 -50.69 6.36
C ARG A 2 0.48 -49.41 7.17
N LEU A 3 1.59 -48.83 7.61
CA LEU A 3 1.62 -47.51 8.24
C LEU A 3 1.80 -46.49 7.12
N THR A 4 0.72 -45.80 6.75
CA THR A 4 0.73 -44.66 5.83
C THR A 4 1.42 -43.51 6.54
N ALA A 5 2.60 -43.10 6.06
CA ALA A 5 3.26 -41.89 6.52
C ALA A 5 2.42 -40.69 6.08
N MET A 6 1.81 -40.00 7.04
CA MET A 6 1.19 -38.69 6.84
C MET A 6 2.29 -37.70 6.46
N ALA A 7 2.14 -37.06 5.30
CA ALA A 7 2.99 -35.95 4.88
C ALA A 7 2.77 -34.76 5.83
N GLY A 8 3.63 -34.62 6.83
CA GLY A 8 3.78 -33.36 7.56
C GLY A 8 4.44 -32.36 6.63
N SER A 9 3.71 -31.32 6.23
CA SER A 9 4.29 -30.16 5.56
C SER A 9 5.38 -29.57 6.46
N ALA A 10 6.61 -29.51 5.96
CA ALA A 10 7.69 -28.83 6.65
C ALA A 10 7.27 -27.38 6.99
N PRO A 11 7.63 -26.85 8.17
CA PRO A 11 7.37 -25.46 8.48
C PRO A 11 8.07 -24.59 7.42
N ARG A 12 7.30 -23.75 6.72
CA ARG A 12 7.85 -22.77 5.78
C ARG A 12 8.82 -21.87 6.56
N ALA A 13 10.01 -21.64 6.02
CA ALA A 13 10.94 -20.68 6.58
C ALA A 13 10.27 -19.29 6.61
N ASP A 14 10.61 -18.45 7.59
CA ASP A 14 10.05 -17.09 7.77
C ASP A 14 10.31 -16.14 6.56
N ASP A 15 11.13 -16.61 5.61
CA ASP A 15 11.42 -15.94 4.34
C ASP A 15 10.62 -16.45 3.13
N ASP A 16 9.80 -17.49 3.29
CA ASP A 16 8.98 -18.02 2.20
C ASP A 16 7.66 -17.23 2.13
N TYR A 17 7.57 -16.29 1.18
CA TYR A 17 6.39 -15.45 0.95
C TYR A 17 5.89 -15.55 -0.49
N ASP A 18 4.58 -15.47 -0.68
CA ASP A 18 3.95 -15.46 -2.01
C ASP A 18 3.94 -14.05 -2.61
N TYR A 19 3.78 -13.01 -1.77
CA TYR A 19 3.72 -11.61 -2.20
C TYR A 19 4.58 -10.72 -1.31
N LEU A 20 5.23 -9.73 -1.91
CA LEU A 20 6.00 -8.70 -1.22
C LEU A 20 5.42 -7.33 -1.56
N PHE A 21 4.90 -6.61 -0.57
CA PHE A 21 4.33 -5.28 -0.77
C PHE A 21 5.11 -4.22 -0.02
N LYS A 22 5.54 -3.20 -0.76
CA LYS A 22 6.13 -1.99 -0.18
C LYS A 22 5.03 -1.00 0.19
N VAL A 23 4.96 -0.66 1.48
CA VAL A 23 4.02 0.31 2.06
C VAL A 23 4.79 1.45 2.70
N VAL A 24 4.32 2.69 2.53
CA VAL A 24 4.89 3.88 3.18
C VAL A 24 3.91 4.47 4.19
N ILE A 25 4.40 4.97 5.31
CA ILE A 25 3.60 5.75 6.27
C ILE A 25 4.00 7.21 6.15
N ILE A 26 3.05 8.08 5.83
CA ILE A 26 3.25 9.51 5.60
C ILE A 26 2.31 10.36 6.45
N GLY A 27 2.65 11.64 6.64
CA GLY A 27 1.89 12.57 7.46
C GLY A 27 2.79 13.43 8.34
N ASP A 28 2.20 14.41 9.02
CA ASP A 28 2.93 15.40 9.81
C ASP A 28 3.78 14.79 10.95
N SER A 29 4.76 15.56 11.43
CA SER A 29 5.53 15.19 12.61
C SER A 29 4.62 15.09 13.85
N GLY A 30 4.81 14.03 14.66
CA GLY A 30 4.08 13.87 15.92
C GLY A 30 2.64 13.33 15.80
N VAL A 31 2.17 12.96 14.60
CA VAL A 31 0.85 12.31 14.42
C VAL A 31 0.82 10.86 14.91
N GLY A 32 2.00 10.24 15.10
CA GLY A 32 2.14 8.89 15.67
C GLY A 32 2.47 7.77 14.68
N LYS A 33 3.03 8.10 13.50
CA LYS A 33 3.44 7.13 12.46
C LYS A 33 4.38 6.04 12.98
N SER A 34 5.46 6.43 13.67
CA SER A 34 6.42 5.48 14.25
C SER A 34 5.77 4.58 15.29
N ASN A 35 4.92 5.14 16.16
CA ASN A 35 4.17 4.34 17.13
C ASN A 35 3.16 3.38 16.48
N LEU A 36 2.53 3.75 15.35
CA LEU A 36 1.71 2.82 14.57
C LEU A 36 2.57 1.68 13.98
N LEU A 37 3.77 1.99 13.47
CA LEU A 37 4.70 0.98 12.96
C LEU A 37 5.19 0.05 14.07
N SER A 38 5.63 0.58 15.20
CA SER A 38 6.07 -0.19 16.36
C SER A 38 4.95 -1.04 16.94
N ARG A 39 3.73 -0.49 17.00
CA ARG A 39 2.56 -1.24 17.46
C ARG A 39 2.22 -2.39 16.53
N PHE A 40 2.24 -2.16 15.22
CA PHE A 40 2.00 -3.20 14.24
C PHE A 40 3.12 -4.25 14.21
N THR A 41 4.39 -3.88 14.35
CA THR A 41 5.49 -4.85 14.14
C THR A 41 5.98 -5.54 15.41
N ARG A 42 5.88 -4.87 16.56
CA ARG A 42 6.45 -5.33 17.84
C ARG A 42 5.44 -5.33 18.98
N ASN A 43 4.22 -4.84 18.74
CA ASN A 43 3.24 -4.56 19.79
C ASN A 43 3.78 -3.61 20.89
N GLU A 44 4.62 -2.65 20.50
CA GLU A 44 5.26 -1.69 21.41
C GLU A 44 4.70 -0.28 21.21
N PHE A 45 4.73 0.54 22.27
CA PHE A 45 4.40 1.95 22.21
C PHE A 45 5.36 2.77 23.08
N HIS A 46 5.83 3.88 22.51
CA HIS A 46 6.79 4.78 23.14
C HIS A 46 6.13 6.13 23.36
N LEU A 47 5.88 6.47 24.62
CA LEU A 47 5.29 7.74 25.03
C LEU A 47 6.18 8.94 24.62
N ASP A 48 7.50 8.77 24.81
CA ASP A 48 8.52 9.77 24.48
C ASP A 48 9.09 9.58 23.07
N SER A 49 8.26 9.18 22.10
CA SER A 49 8.74 9.01 20.72
C SER A 49 9.28 10.35 20.19
N LYS A 50 10.59 10.43 19.97
CA LYS A 50 11.23 11.60 19.37
C LYS A 50 10.80 11.73 17.90
N SER A 51 10.94 12.93 17.34
CA SER A 51 10.77 13.09 15.89
C SER A 51 11.70 12.14 15.14
N THR A 52 11.15 11.35 14.22
CA THR A 52 11.90 10.46 13.34
C THR A 52 12.92 11.28 12.54
N ILE A 53 14.20 10.94 12.68
CA ILE A 53 15.29 11.51 11.89
C ILE A 53 15.57 10.53 10.77
N GLY A 54 15.14 10.87 9.54
CA GLY A 54 15.28 9.97 8.39
C GLY A 54 14.08 9.04 8.21
N VAL A 55 14.34 7.75 7.99
CA VAL A 55 13.33 6.74 7.65
C VAL A 55 13.60 5.46 8.44
N GLU A 56 12.57 4.89 9.04
CA GLU A 56 12.61 3.59 9.71
C GLU A 56 11.98 2.52 8.83
N PHE A 57 12.54 1.31 8.86
CA PHE A 57 12.11 0.18 8.04
C PHE A 57 11.76 -1.01 8.94
N ALA A 58 10.61 -1.62 8.70
CA ALA A 58 10.24 -2.87 9.34
C ALA A 58 9.49 -3.80 8.38
N THR A 59 9.50 -5.10 8.68
CA THR A 59 8.76 -6.11 7.93
C THR A 59 7.81 -6.87 8.82
N ARG A 60 6.62 -7.17 8.30
CA ARG A 60 5.67 -8.09 8.94
C ARG A 60 4.97 -8.92 7.87
N SER A 61 4.80 -10.21 8.14
CA SER A 61 4.07 -11.12 7.27
C SER A 61 2.67 -11.35 7.83
N ILE A 62 1.67 -11.37 6.94
CA ILE A 62 0.31 -11.77 7.24
C ILE A 62 -0.09 -12.94 6.36
N GLN A 63 -1.05 -13.75 6.81
CA GLN A 63 -1.65 -14.81 5.99
C GLN A 63 -3.03 -14.38 5.51
N HIS A 64 -3.28 -14.47 4.20
CA HIS A 64 -4.57 -14.17 3.59
C HIS A 64 -4.80 -15.10 2.39
N ASP A 65 -5.99 -15.71 2.28
CA ASP A 65 -6.34 -16.66 1.21
C ASP A 65 -5.31 -17.80 0.99
N GLY A 66 -4.73 -18.31 2.08
CA GLY A 66 -3.69 -19.35 2.03
C GLY A 66 -2.36 -18.88 1.44
N LYS A 67 -2.20 -17.57 1.23
CA LYS A 67 -1.00 -16.90 0.74
C LYS A 67 -0.33 -16.13 1.87
N VAL A 68 1.01 -16.13 1.87
CA VAL A 68 1.82 -15.33 2.79
C VAL A 68 2.16 -14.02 2.12
N ILE A 69 1.67 -12.92 2.69
CA ILE A 69 1.94 -11.56 2.22
C ILE A 69 2.96 -10.93 3.16
N LYS A 70 4.17 -10.66 2.67
CA LYS A 70 5.22 -9.94 3.39
C LYS A 70 5.11 -8.45 3.09
N ALA A 71 4.86 -7.65 4.12
CA ALA A 71 4.85 -6.20 4.04
C ALA A 71 6.24 -5.63 4.37
N GLN A 72 6.71 -4.72 3.55
CA GLN A 72 7.88 -3.86 3.77
C GLN A 72 7.39 -2.45 4.05
N ILE A 73 7.47 -2.03 5.31
CA ILE A 73 6.86 -0.79 5.77
C ILE A 73 7.95 0.23 6.07
N TRP A 74 7.81 1.39 5.45
CA TRP A 74 8.72 2.52 5.59
C TRP A 74 8.02 3.63 6.38
N ASP A 75 8.45 3.87 7.62
CA ASP A 75 8.04 5.05 8.39
C ASP A 75 8.90 6.25 7.99
N THR A 76 8.26 7.30 7.51
CA THR A 76 8.95 8.48 6.99
C THR A 76 8.97 9.63 8.00
N ALA A 77 10.02 10.43 7.98
CA ALA A 77 10.04 11.67 8.76
C ALA A 77 8.90 12.60 8.34
N GLY A 78 8.07 13.00 9.32
CA GLY A 78 6.98 13.96 9.11
C GLY A 78 7.42 15.42 9.13
N GLN A 79 8.73 15.70 9.26
CA GLN A 79 9.24 17.06 9.21
C GLN A 79 9.50 17.47 7.77
N GLU A 80 8.96 18.63 7.41
CA GLU A 80 9.09 19.22 6.09
C GLU A 80 10.51 19.44 5.60
N ARG A 81 11.45 19.65 6.53
CA ARG A 81 12.89 19.81 6.24
C ARG A 81 13.50 18.56 5.58
N TYR A 82 12.86 17.40 5.69
CA TYR A 82 13.33 16.14 5.11
C TYR A 82 12.56 15.72 3.85
N ARG A 83 11.62 16.53 3.33
CA ARG A 83 10.79 16.19 2.15
C ARG A 83 11.58 15.74 0.93
N ALA A 84 12.70 16.39 0.63
CA ALA A 84 13.56 16.02 -0.50
C ALA A 84 14.16 14.61 -0.36
N ILE A 85 14.31 14.12 0.87
CA ILE A 85 14.78 12.78 1.18
C ILE A 85 13.62 11.79 1.13
N THR A 86 12.45 12.19 1.63
CA THR A 86 11.26 11.33 1.71
C THR A 86 10.71 10.92 0.34
N SER A 87 10.78 11.80 -0.66
CA SER A 87 10.24 11.52 -2.00
C SER A 87 10.88 10.31 -2.69
N ALA A 88 12.14 10.00 -2.38
CA ALA A 88 12.83 8.82 -2.91
C ALA A 88 12.18 7.50 -2.44
N TYR A 89 11.54 7.49 -1.27
CA TYR A 89 10.94 6.29 -0.68
C TYR A 89 9.56 5.95 -1.26
N TYR A 90 8.86 6.92 -1.87
CA TYR A 90 7.57 6.71 -2.52
C TYR A 90 7.68 5.83 -3.78
N ARG A 91 8.85 5.81 -4.43
CA ARG A 91 9.05 5.02 -5.65
C ARG A 91 8.91 3.53 -5.36
N GLY A 92 8.04 2.87 -6.13
CA GLY A 92 7.74 1.45 -6.00
C GLY A 92 6.88 1.09 -4.78
N ALA A 93 6.38 2.07 -4.03
CA ALA A 93 5.36 1.81 -3.02
C ALA A 93 4.03 1.46 -3.73
N VAL A 94 3.41 0.37 -3.29
CA VAL A 94 2.10 -0.10 -3.78
C VAL A 94 0.98 0.26 -2.80
N GLY A 95 1.33 0.62 -1.57
CA GLY A 95 0.41 1.11 -0.55
C GLY A 95 0.95 2.33 0.20
N ALA A 96 0.05 3.17 0.72
CA ALA A 96 0.38 4.24 1.64
C ALA A 96 -0.66 4.40 2.75
N LEU A 97 -0.17 4.58 3.98
CA LEU A 97 -0.96 5.06 5.11
C LEU A 97 -0.71 6.56 5.26
N LEU A 98 -1.77 7.36 5.09
CA LEU A 98 -1.76 8.80 5.24
C LEU A 98 -2.34 9.18 6.60
N VAL A 99 -1.47 9.53 7.54
CA VAL A 99 -1.82 9.62 8.96
C VAL A 99 -1.97 11.08 9.41
N TYR A 100 -3.05 11.38 10.12
CA TYR A 100 -3.23 12.62 10.87
C TYR A 100 -3.60 12.35 12.33
N ASP A 101 -3.55 13.38 13.17
CA ASP A 101 -3.92 13.33 14.58
C ASP A 101 -5.32 13.92 14.75
N ILE A 102 -6.27 13.12 15.23
CA ILE A 102 -7.67 13.57 15.38
C ILE A 102 -7.83 14.73 16.36
N SER A 103 -6.87 14.91 17.28
CA SER A 103 -6.86 16.01 18.26
C SER A 103 -6.28 17.32 17.71
N LYS A 104 -5.73 17.30 16.49
CA LYS A 104 -5.03 18.45 15.89
C LYS A 104 -5.51 18.73 14.47
N ARG A 105 -6.43 19.68 14.32
CA ARG A 105 -7.00 20.10 13.02
C ARG A 105 -5.96 20.42 11.95
N LEU A 106 -4.88 21.11 12.31
CA LEU A 106 -3.80 21.46 11.37
C LEU A 106 -3.20 20.23 10.68
N THR A 107 -3.08 19.10 11.39
CA THR A 107 -2.52 17.88 10.80
C THR A 107 -3.44 17.26 9.76
N PHE A 108 -4.75 17.47 9.89
CA PHE A 108 -5.76 17.08 8.90
C PHE A 108 -5.76 18.01 7.69
N GLU A 109 -5.64 19.32 7.88
CA GLU A 109 -5.51 20.28 6.77
C GLU A 109 -4.30 19.99 5.89
N ASN A 110 -3.19 19.53 6.50
CA ASN A 110 -1.99 19.15 5.77
C ASN A 110 -2.10 17.82 5.00
N VAL A 111 -3.13 17.01 5.22
CA VAL A 111 -3.36 15.71 4.53
C VAL A 111 -3.41 15.90 3.02
N GLU A 112 -4.09 16.94 2.53
CA GLU A 112 -4.22 17.21 1.09
C GLU A 112 -2.85 17.42 0.44
N ARG A 113 -1.97 18.16 1.13
CA ARG A 113 -0.60 18.39 0.67
C ARG A 113 0.20 17.08 0.59
N TRP A 114 0.12 16.24 1.62
CA TRP A 114 0.79 14.94 1.65
C TRP A 114 0.27 14.01 0.56
N LEU A 115 -1.05 13.98 0.34
CA LEU A 115 -1.67 13.19 -0.72
C LEU A 115 -1.18 13.61 -2.11
N LYS A 116 -1.11 14.93 -2.36
CA LYS A 116 -0.60 15.47 -3.62
C LYS A 116 0.87 15.11 -3.83
N GLU A 117 1.69 15.22 -2.80
CA GLU A 117 3.11 14.87 -2.85
C GLU A 117 3.32 13.38 -3.16
N LEU A 118 2.55 12.51 -2.50
CA LEU A 118 2.56 11.07 -2.73
C LEU A 118 2.18 10.74 -4.18
N ARG A 119 1.04 11.26 -4.67
CA ARG A 119 0.56 11.02 -6.04
C ARG A 119 1.49 11.55 -7.13
N THR A 120 2.34 12.53 -6.81
CA THR A 120 3.32 13.08 -7.77
C THR A 120 4.50 12.15 -8.00
N HIS A 121 4.86 11.31 -7.02
CA HIS A 121 6.10 10.52 -7.04
C HIS A 121 5.88 9.00 -6.98
N ALA A 122 4.72 8.55 -6.48
CA ALA A 122 4.34 7.15 -6.42
C ALA A 122 3.71 6.68 -7.74
N ASP A 123 3.48 5.36 -7.84
CA ASP A 123 2.73 4.78 -8.95
C ASP A 123 1.26 5.28 -8.92
N PRO A 124 0.63 5.59 -10.06
CA PRO A 124 -0.77 6.03 -10.11
C PRO A 124 -1.76 5.01 -9.51
N SER A 125 -1.38 3.73 -9.45
CA SER A 125 -2.19 2.66 -8.88
C SER A 125 -1.91 2.36 -7.40
N ILE A 126 -1.19 3.25 -6.71
CA ILE A 126 -0.97 3.14 -5.27
C ILE A 126 -2.30 3.15 -4.51
N VAL A 127 -2.48 2.17 -3.63
CA VAL A 127 -3.62 2.11 -2.71
C VAL A 127 -3.33 3.03 -1.52
N VAL A 128 -4.25 3.91 -1.17
CA VAL A 128 -4.04 4.89 -0.11
C VAL A 128 -5.16 4.79 0.91
N MET A 129 -4.79 4.73 2.19
CA MET A 129 -5.72 4.76 3.31
C MET A 129 -5.44 5.98 4.18
N LEU A 130 -6.47 6.78 4.43
CA LEU A 130 -6.47 7.85 5.42
C LEU A 130 -6.63 7.26 6.82
N VAL A 131 -5.74 7.62 7.73
CA VAL A 131 -5.71 7.11 9.10
C VAL A 131 -5.84 8.26 10.09
N GLY A 132 -6.97 8.30 10.80
CA GLY A 132 -7.19 9.21 11.93
C GLY A 132 -6.63 8.62 13.22
N ASN A 133 -5.39 8.96 13.57
CA ASN A 133 -4.73 8.38 14.73
C ASN A 133 -5.07 9.14 16.03
N LYS A 134 -4.82 8.47 17.16
CA LYS A 134 -5.07 8.92 18.54
C LYS A 134 -6.56 9.00 18.87
N CYS A 135 -7.35 8.04 18.40
CA CYS A 135 -8.78 7.98 18.69
C CYS A 135 -9.10 7.76 20.19
N ASP A 136 -8.13 7.35 21.00
CA ASP A 136 -8.17 7.37 22.46
C ASP A 136 -8.38 8.79 23.03
N LEU A 137 -7.95 9.83 22.32
CA LEU A 137 -8.14 11.23 22.68
C LEU A 137 -9.46 11.82 22.17
N LYS A 138 -10.53 11.01 22.09
CA LYS A 138 -11.83 11.42 21.55
C LYS A 138 -12.43 12.67 22.24
N HIS A 139 -12.11 12.88 23.52
CA HIS A 139 -12.51 14.06 24.27
C HIS A 139 -11.81 15.36 23.84
N LEU A 140 -10.70 15.27 23.10
CA LEU A 140 -9.95 16.39 22.50
C LEU A 140 -10.11 16.43 20.98
N GLN A 141 -11.08 15.71 20.43
CA GLN A 141 -11.27 15.60 18.98
C GLN A 141 -11.50 16.99 18.35
N ALA A 142 -10.59 17.38 17.46
CA ALA A 142 -10.65 18.62 16.68
C ALA A 142 -11.09 18.39 15.23
N VAL A 143 -11.14 17.12 14.79
CA VAL A 143 -11.55 16.71 13.45
C VAL A 143 -12.70 15.72 13.58
N LEU A 144 -13.88 16.07 13.07
CA LEU A 144 -15.03 15.17 13.09
C LEU A 144 -14.79 13.98 12.16
N THR A 145 -15.21 12.79 12.59
CA THR A 145 -15.08 11.57 11.80
C THR A 145 -15.76 11.70 10.42
N ASP A 146 -16.87 12.43 10.33
CA ASP A 146 -17.60 12.64 9.07
C ASP A 146 -16.86 13.55 8.08
N ASP A 147 -16.08 14.54 8.56
CA ASP A 147 -15.20 15.35 7.71
C ASP A 147 -14.14 14.46 7.06
N SER A 148 -13.56 13.55 7.85
CA SER A 148 -12.50 12.64 7.38
C SER A 148 -13.02 11.57 6.42
N LYS A 149 -14.22 11.02 6.68
CA LYS A 149 -14.91 10.14 5.72
C LYS A 149 -15.20 10.86 4.41
N SER A 150 -15.77 12.07 4.47
CA SER A 150 -16.08 12.86 3.28
C SER A 150 -14.83 13.15 2.46
N PHE A 151 -13.73 13.52 3.11
CA PHE A 151 -12.44 13.73 2.44
C PHE A 151 -11.93 12.44 1.77
N ALA A 152 -12.01 11.30 2.47
CA ALA A 152 -11.57 10.02 1.94
C ALA A 152 -12.39 9.59 0.71
N GLU A 153 -13.71 9.70 0.76
CA GLU A 153 -14.61 9.41 -0.36
C GLU A 153 -14.32 10.30 -1.58
N GLN A 154 -14.20 11.61 -1.37
CA GLN A 154 -13.89 12.57 -2.45
C GLN A 154 -12.56 12.28 -3.14
N ASN A 155 -11.60 11.70 -2.41
CA ASN A 155 -10.27 11.38 -2.91
C ASN A 155 -10.08 9.91 -3.27
N ASN A 156 -11.11 9.06 -3.20
CA ASN A 156 -11.04 7.61 -3.38
C ASN A 156 -9.99 6.94 -2.48
N LEU A 157 -10.05 7.22 -1.18
CA LEU A 157 -9.18 6.64 -0.16
C LEU A 157 -10.01 5.72 0.76
N ALA A 158 -9.40 4.66 1.26
CA ALA A 158 -9.95 3.97 2.43
C ALA A 158 -9.80 4.86 3.68
N PHE A 159 -10.64 4.66 4.70
CA PHE A 159 -10.56 5.45 5.93
C PHE A 159 -10.74 4.57 7.17
N ILE A 160 -9.91 4.82 8.20
CA ILE A 160 -10.02 4.19 9.51
C ILE A 160 -9.48 5.11 10.61
N GLU A 161 -10.09 5.06 11.79
CA GLU A 161 -9.55 5.70 13.00
C GLU A 161 -8.77 4.66 13.82
N THR A 162 -7.59 5.04 14.30
CA THR A 162 -6.68 4.15 15.04
C THR A 162 -6.21 4.77 16.34
N SER A 163 -5.76 3.93 17.27
CA SER A 163 -4.92 4.38 18.38
C SER A 163 -3.73 3.45 18.53
N ALA A 164 -2.54 4.02 18.38
CA ALA A 164 -1.31 3.32 18.73
C ALA A 164 -1.16 3.10 20.24
N LEU A 165 -1.84 3.89 21.08
CA LEU A 165 -1.73 3.81 22.54
C LEU A 165 -2.40 2.54 23.06
N ASP A 166 -3.65 2.28 22.69
CA ASP A 166 -4.43 1.12 23.14
C ASP A 166 -4.54 0.01 22.08
N ALA A 167 -3.86 0.16 20.95
CA ALA A 167 -3.84 -0.75 19.79
C ALA A 167 -5.15 -0.81 18.99
N THR A 168 -6.12 0.08 19.24
CA THR A 168 -7.38 0.13 18.50
C THR A 168 -7.13 0.26 16.99
N ASN A 169 -7.68 -0.70 16.23
CA ASN A 169 -7.68 -0.76 14.78
C ASN A 169 -6.29 -0.74 14.09
N VAL A 170 -5.18 -0.90 14.82
CA VAL A 170 -3.84 -0.85 14.23
C VAL A 170 -3.64 -2.02 13.28
N ASP A 171 -3.83 -3.26 13.75
CA ASP A 171 -3.71 -4.45 12.90
C ASP A 171 -4.70 -4.39 11.73
N LEU A 172 -5.95 -3.99 12.01
CA LEU A 172 -6.99 -3.88 11.00
C LEU A 172 -6.63 -2.90 9.88
N ALA A 173 -6.01 -1.76 10.19
CA ALA A 173 -5.59 -0.77 9.19
C ALA A 173 -4.56 -1.36 8.22
N PHE A 174 -3.50 -1.98 8.76
CA PHE A 174 -2.44 -2.57 7.94
C PHE A 174 -2.92 -3.82 7.17
N GLU A 175 -3.72 -4.69 7.79
CA GLU A 175 -4.29 -5.85 7.09
C GLU A 175 -5.23 -5.43 5.96
N THR A 176 -6.09 -4.45 6.20
CA THR A 176 -7.06 -3.97 5.19
C THR A 176 -6.36 -3.44 3.95
N ILE A 177 -5.34 -2.58 4.12
CA ILE A 177 -4.61 -2.03 2.97
C ILE A 177 -3.81 -3.12 2.23
N LEU A 178 -3.21 -4.08 2.94
CA LEU A 178 -2.47 -5.19 2.33
C LEU A 178 -3.40 -6.11 1.51
N ILE A 179 -4.59 -6.40 2.05
CA ILE A 179 -5.61 -7.19 1.37
C ILE A 179 -6.15 -6.44 0.13
N GLU A 180 -6.34 -5.13 0.22
CA GLU A 180 -6.80 -4.32 -0.91
C GLU A 180 -5.77 -4.30 -2.05
N ILE A 181 -4.48 -4.13 -1.71
CA ILE A 181 -3.38 -4.25 -2.67
C ILE A 181 -3.36 -5.64 -3.30
N TYR A 182 -3.47 -6.70 -2.48
CA TYR A 182 -3.52 -8.08 -2.96
C TYR A 182 -4.64 -8.29 -3.98
N ARG A 183 -5.85 -7.79 -3.72
CA ARG A 183 -7.00 -7.89 -4.63
C ARG A 183 -6.76 -7.17 -5.96
N ILE A 184 -6.13 -6.00 -5.93
CA ILE A 184 -5.81 -5.23 -7.15
C ILE A 184 -4.73 -5.95 -7.97
N VAL A 185 -3.68 -6.43 -7.31
CA VAL A 185 -2.56 -7.13 -7.96
C VAL A 185 -3.05 -8.43 -8.61
N THR A 186 -3.80 -9.24 -7.87
CA THR A 186 -4.34 -10.53 -8.38
C THR A 186 -5.30 -10.33 -9.55
N ARG A 187 -6.19 -9.32 -9.48
CA ARG A 187 -7.08 -8.99 -10.60
C ARG A 187 -6.30 -8.61 -11.86
N LYS A 188 -5.30 -7.73 -11.74
CA LYS A 188 -4.45 -7.33 -12.87
C LYS A 188 -3.71 -8.53 -13.48
N THR A 189 -3.24 -9.48 -12.68
CA THR A 189 -2.57 -10.69 -13.18
C THR A 189 -3.53 -11.59 -13.97
N LEU A 190 -4.78 -11.73 -13.51
CA LEU A 190 -5.80 -12.52 -14.20
C LEU A 190 -6.20 -11.88 -15.54
N GLU A 191 -6.37 -10.56 -15.58
CA GLU A 191 -6.70 -9.81 -16.80
C GLU A 191 -5.56 -9.87 -17.83
N ALA A 192 -4.30 -9.71 -17.40
CA ALA A 192 -3.13 -9.84 -18.27
C ALA A 192 -2.95 -11.27 -18.84
N SER A 193 -3.41 -12.29 -18.11
CA SER A 193 -3.38 -13.69 -18.56
C SER A 193 -4.51 -14.02 -19.55
N ALA A 194 -5.57 -13.22 -19.58
CA ALA A 194 -6.70 -13.38 -20.51
C ALA A 194 -6.45 -12.76 -21.90
N ASP A 195 -5.44 -11.90 -22.04
CA ASP A 195 -5.06 -11.24 -23.30
C ASP A 195 -3.84 -11.90 -24.00
N GLY A 196 -3.57 -13.18 -23.69
CA GLY A 196 -2.61 -14.01 -24.42
C GLY A 196 -2.97 -14.16 -25.91
N PRO A 197 -2.00 -14.40 -26.81
CA PRO A 197 -2.17 -14.20 -28.24
C PRO A 197 -3.34 -15.03 -28.78
N ARG A 198 -4.35 -14.32 -29.33
CA ARG A 198 -5.43 -14.97 -30.09
C ARG A 198 -4.77 -15.87 -31.14
N PRO A 199 -5.11 -17.18 -31.21
CA PRO A 199 -4.64 -18.00 -32.31
C PRO A 199 -5.11 -17.35 -33.61
N PRO A 200 -4.27 -17.28 -34.67
CA PRO A 200 -4.67 -16.69 -35.93
C PRO A 200 -5.95 -17.36 -36.40
N GLY A 201 -7.03 -16.56 -36.47
CA GLY A 201 -8.33 -16.99 -36.92
C GLY A 201 -8.22 -17.56 -38.32
N SER A 202 -8.80 -18.74 -38.48
CA SER A 202 -9.02 -19.47 -39.72
C SER A 202 -9.32 -18.59 -40.94
N GLY A 203 -8.44 -18.69 -41.94
CA GLY A 203 -8.82 -18.78 -43.35
C GLY A 203 -9.22 -17.48 -44.05
N GLU A 204 -8.24 -16.73 -44.55
CA GLU A 204 -8.45 -15.88 -45.73
C GLU A 204 -7.48 -16.32 -46.84
N LYS A 205 -8.05 -16.71 -47.99
CA LYS A 205 -7.30 -17.15 -49.17
C LYS A 205 -6.59 -15.96 -49.79
N ILE A 206 -5.27 -15.97 -49.79
CA ILE A 206 -4.45 -15.04 -50.57
C ILE A 206 -4.51 -15.48 -52.04
N VAL A 207 -5.17 -14.68 -52.89
CA VAL A 207 -5.16 -14.85 -54.34
C VAL A 207 -3.88 -14.23 -54.89
N LEU A 208 -2.97 -15.07 -55.40
CA LEU A 208 -1.77 -14.64 -56.12
C LEU A 208 -2.14 -14.24 -57.55
N GLY A 209 -2.30 -12.93 -57.77
CA GLY A 209 -2.37 -12.32 -59.10
C GLY A 209 -0.96 -12.12 -59.67
N THR A 210 -0.62 -12.94 -60.67
CA THR A 210 0.60 -12.88 -61.49
C THR A 210 0.69 -11.63 -62.38
N GLN A 211 1.95 -11.23 -62.64
CA GLN A 211 2.45 -10.41 -63.76
C GLN A 211 2.16 -8.89 -63.70
N SER A 212 3.00 -7.96 -64.15
CA SER A 212 4.34 -7.92 -64.76
C SER A 212 4.59 -6.44 -65.07
N GLY A 213 5.84 -5.96 -65.08
CA GLY A 213 6.16 -4.69 -65.77
C GLY A 213 7.00 -3.69 -64.99
N LYS A 214 8.32 -3.88 -65.04
CA LYS A 214 9.29 -2.78 -65.16
C LYS A 214 9.08 -2.07 -66.54
N PRO A 215 9.69 -0.90 -66.87
CA PRO A 215 10.63 -0.09 -66.09
C PRO A 215 10.52 1.47 -66.24
N ALA A 216 11.38 2.16 -65.47
CA ALA A 216 12.30 3.25 -65.89
C ALA A 216 11.88 4.74 -65.99
N LYS A 217 12.77 5.54 -65.37
CA LYS A 217 13.29 6.89 -65.71
C LYS A 217 12.31 8.06 -65.46
N LYS A 218 12.73 9.17 -64.85
CA LYS A 218 14.01 9.89 -64.96
C LYS A 218 14.34 10.59 -63.66
#